data_AF-A0A7M5WVM9-F1
#
_entry.id   AF-A0A7M5WVM9-F1
#
_cell.length_a   1.000
_cell.length_b   1.000
_cell.length_c   1.000
_cell.angle_alpha   90.00
_cell.angle_beta   90.00
_cell.angle_gamma   90.00
#
_symmetry.space_group_name_H-M   'P 1'
#
loop_
_entity.id
_entity.type
_entity.pdbx_description
1 polymer ?
#
loop_
_entity_poly.entity_id
_entity_poly.type
_entity_poly.pdbx_seq_one_letter_code
_entity_poly.pdbx_strand_id
1 'polypeptide(L)'
;MKKKKIRYIRNLSHEKNSPYLTWQETFKTKSEEKAEKVMLRENMDWEWQSNGDLSLWNTASATTQHPVTKEEIWFNQVTAAHSSYYKDMSINVSNQHLPANQFPLHTCYGDGEEITDEEVDEIRSATWSNAMSLKLQPGDVLSLDNLLALHSRMS
;
A
#
# COMPACT_ATOMS: atom_id res chain seq x y z
N MET A 1 -2.36 12.99 -9.26
CA MET A 1 -1.36 11.91 -8.99
C MET A 1 -0.17 11.87 -9.95
N LYS A 2 -0.32 11.88 -11.28
CA LYS A 2 0.81 11.71 -12.24
C LYS A 2 1.99 12.67 -12.03
N LYS A 3 1.73 13.97 -11.82
CA LYS A 3 2.78 14.98 -11.57
C LYS A 3 3.41 14.86 -10.17
N LYS A 4 2.57 14.69 -9.15
CA LYS A 4 2.97 14.67 -7.74
C LYS A 4 3.52 13.32 -7.27
N LYS A 5 3.38 12.25 -8.06
CA LYS A 5 3.68 10.86 -7.66
C LYS A 5 2.84 10.42 -6.45
N ILE A 6 3.07 9.20 -5.97
CA ILE A 6 2.39 8.63 -4.79
C ILE A 6 3.47 8.22 -3.79
N ARG A 7 3.33 8.65 -2.55
CA ARG A 7 4.13 8.17 -1.42
C ARG A 7 3.38 7.06 -0.72
N TYR A 8 4.06 5.94 -0.50
CA TYR A 8 3.55 4.81 0.27
C TYR A 8 4.19 4.84 1.64
N ILE A 9 3.39 4.98 2.67
CA ILE A 9 3.81 4.96 4.07
C ILE A 9 3.44 3.60 4.66
N ARG A 10 4.39 3.00 5.39
CA ARG A 10 4.18 1.76 6.12
C ARG A 10 4.70 1.90 7.54
N ASN A 11 3.84 1.61 8.50
CA ASN A 11 4.17 1.61 9.92
C ASN A 11 4.28 0.17 10.40
N LEU A 12 5.41 -0.16 11.00
CA LEU A 12 5.76 -1.50 11.46
C LEU A 12 6.12 -1.45 12.93
N SER A 13 5.33 -2.15 13.74
CA SER A 13 5.62 -2.27 15.16
C SER A 13 6.85 -3.13 15.42
N HIS A 14 7.50 -2.88 16.54
CA HIS A 14 8.46 -3.80 17.14
C HIS A 14 7.74 -5.07 17.62
N GLU A 15 8.41 -6.24 17.58
CA GLU A 15 7.90 -7.54 18.09
C GLU A 15 7.43 -7.54 19.57
N LYS A 16 7.75 -6.48 20.33
CA LYS A 16 7.33 -6.31 21.74
C LYS A 16 6.01 -5.56 21.88
N ASN A 17 5.65 -4.77 20.87
CA ASN A 17 4.53 -3.84 20.89
C ASN A 17 3.31 -4.40 20.17
N SER A 18 3.47 -5.41 19.31
CA SER A 18 2.39 -5.96 18.49
C SER A 18 2.61 -7.44 18.16
N PRO A 19 1.55 -8.27 18.17
CA PRO A 19 1.60 -9.65 17.67
C PRO A 19 1.41 -9.75 16.14
N TYR A 20 1.19 -8.63 15.46
CA TYR A 20 1.03 -8.59 13.99
C TYR A 20 2.38 -8.44 13.29
N LEU A 21 2.37 -8.38 11.95
CA LEU A 21 3.57 -8.28 11.14
C LEU A 21 4.48 -7.11 11.57
N THR A 22 5.67 -7.44 12.03
CA THR A 22 6.64 -6.49 12.60
C THR A 22 7.74 -6.09 11.63
N TRP A 23 8.55 -5.09 12.00
CA TRP A 23 9.72 -4.76 11.20
C TRP A 23 10.77 -5.89 11.25
N GLN A 24 10.90 -6.58 12.37
CA GLN A 24 11.83 -7.70 12.51
C GLN A 24 11.48 -8.85 11.55
N GLU A 25 10.19 -9.16 11.42
CA GLU A 25 9.72 -10.18 10.46
C GLU A 25 9.84 -9.68 9.02
N THR A 26 9.53 -8.41 8.77
CA THR A 26 9.61 -7.79 7.44
C THR A 26 11.04 -7.83 6.88
N PHE A 27 12.03 -7.43 7.68
CA PHE A 27 13.43 -7.40 7.27
C PHE A 27 14.21 -8.68 7.62
N LYS A 28 13.56 -9.63 8.30
CA LYS A 28 14.16 -10.90 8.78
C LYS A 28 15.43 -10.67 9.60
N THR A 29 15.41 -9.67 10.49
CA THR A 29 16.55 -9.28 11.32
C THR A 29 16.08 -8.64 12.62
N LYS A 30 16.90 -8.73 13.68
CA LYS A 30 16.70 -7.99 14.94
C LYS A 30 17.63 -6.78 15.10
N SER A 31 18.45 -6.50 14.08
CA SER A 31 19.40 -5.38 14.05
C SER A 31 18.83 -4.27 13.17
N GLU A 32 18.66 -3.08 13.75
CA GLU A 32 18.25 -1.85 13.06
C GLU A 32 19.19 -1.55 11.89
N GLU A 33 20.52 -1.55 12.12
CA GLU A 33 21.54 -1.33 11.08
C GLU A 33 21.38 -2.26 9.86
N LYS A 34 21.01 -3.53 10.07
CA LYS A 34 20.75 -4.46 8.96
C LYS A 34 19.46 -4.11 8.21
N ALA A 35 18.42 -3.66 8.91
CA ALA A 35 17.19 -3.19 8.27
C ALA A 35 17.44 -1.90 7.47
N GLU A 36 18.21 -0.96 8.03
CA GLU A 36 18.62 0.29 7.37
C GLU A 36 19.38 0.04 6.07
N LYS A 37 20.31 -0.92 6.05
CA LYS A 37 21.00 -1.32 4.82
C LYS A 37 20.06 -1.81 3.73
N VAL A 38 18.99 -2.51 4.10
CA VAL A 38 17.95 -2.93 3.14
C VAL A 38 17.16 -1.71 2.66
N MET A 39 16.68 -0.86 3.56
CA MET A 39 15.92 0.34 3.22
C MET A 39 16.71 1.29 2.30
N LEU A 40 17.99 1.52 2.59
CA LEU A 40 18.90 2.28 1.74
C LEU A 40 19.05 1.67 0.34
N ARG A 41 19.24 0.35 0.25
CA ARG A 41 19.38 -0.34 -1.04
C ARG A 41 18.13 -0.23 -1.90
N GLU A 42 16.96 -0.30 -1.27
CA GLU A 42 15.66 -0.19 -1.93
C GLU A 42 15.20 1.27 -2.12
N ASN A 43 16.04 2.26 -1.80
CA ASN A 43 15.75 3.69 -1.89
C ASN A 43 14.47 4.09 -1.13
N MET A 44 14.36 3.60 0.11
CA MET A 44 13.31 3.94 1.06
C MET A 44 13.85 4.94 2.09
N ASP A 45 13.00 5.86 2.50
CA ASP A 45 13.22 6.70 3.66
C ASP A 45 12.57 6.05 4.89
N TRP A 46 13.07 6.37 6.10
CA TRP A 46 12.52 5.83 7.33
C TRP A 46 12.76 6.72 8.55
N GLU A 47 12.01 6.44 9.60
CA GLU A 47 12.12 7.04 10.92
C GLU A 47 11.89 5.97 11.99
N TRP A 48 12.84 5.86 12.93
CA TRP A 48 12.67 5.05 14.13
C TRP A 48 11.88 5.83 15.19
N GLN A 49 10.83 5.22 15.70
CA GLN A 49 10.01 5.80 16.75
C GLN A 49 10.62 5.51 18.13
N SER A 50 10.35 6.38 19.11
CA SER A 50 10.90 6.24 20.47
C SER A 50 10.53 4.93 21.18
N ASN A 51 9.44 4.27 20.77
CA ASN A 51 8.99 2.98 21.28
C ASN A 51 9.63 1.76 20.56
N GLY A 52 10.55 2.00 19.61
CA GLY A 52 11.20 0.97 18.80
C GLY A 52 10.43 0.53 17.56
N ASP A 53 9.29 1.15 17.27
CA ASP A 53 8.55 0.97 16.01
C ASP A 53 9.27 1.69 14.85
N LEU A 54 8.90 1.35 13.63
CA LEU A 54 9.50 1.86 12.41
C LEU A 54 8.42 2.42 11.48
N SER A 55 8.59 3.66 11.06
CA SER A 55 7.86 4.24 9.93
C SER A 55 8.80 4.27 8.73
N LEU A 56 8.35 3.75 7.59
CA LEU A 56 9.12 3.81 6.35
C LEU A 56 8.24 4.25 5.19
N TRP A 57 8.84 4.89 4.19
CA TRP A 57 8.13 5.30 3.00
C TRP A 57 8.99 5.33 1.75
N ASN A 58 8.33 5.25 0.60
CA ASN A 58 8.94 5.45 -0.70
C ASN A 58 7.97 6.15 -1.64
N THR A 59 8.49 6.92 -2.60
CA THR A 59 7.68 7.63 -3.59
C THR A 59 7.82 6.98 -4.96
N ALA A 60 6.71 6.59 -5.56
CA ALA A 60 6.65 5.94 -6.87
C ALA A 60 5.71 6.66 -7.84
N SER A 61 5.95 6.49 -9.14
CA SER A 61 5.07 7.01 -10.18
C SER A 61 3.67 6.40 -10.07
N ALA A 62 2.63 7.19 -10.36
CA ALA A 62 1.25 6.71 -10.37
C ALA A 62 0.96 5.78 -11.55
N THR A 63 1.65 5.99 -12.67
CA THR A 63 1.54 5.17 -13.87
C THR A 63 2.92 4.65 -14.28
N THR A 64 2.92 3.57 -15.04
CA THR A 64 4.12 3.03 -15.70
C THR A 64 3.80 2.75 -17.17
N GLN A 65 4.81 2.39 -17.97
CA GLN A 65 4.61 1.94 -19.35
C GLN A 65 4.66 0.42 -19.42
N HIS A 66 3.71 -0.16 -20.14
CA HIS A 66 3.75 -1.59 -20.44
C HIS A 66 4.98 -1.91 -21.32
N PRO A 67 5.84 -2.88 -20.95
CA PRO A 67 7.12 -3.09 -21.62
C PRO A 67 6.99 -3.50 -23.09
N VAL A 68 5.86 -4.10 -23.48
CA VAL A 68 5.62 -4.56 -24.86
C VAL A 68 4.80 -3.53 -25.64
N THR A 69 3.59 -3.20 -25.18
CA THR A 69 2.66 -2.30 -25.92
C THR A 69 3.03 -0.83 -25.83
N LYS A 70 3.87 -0.45 -24.86
CA LYS A 70 4.28 0.94 -24.55
C LYS A 70 3.14 1.84 -24.10
N GLU A 71 1.95 1.28 -23.88
CA GLU A 71 0.81 2.01 -23.35
C GLU A 71 1.08 2.43 -21.90
N GLU A 72 0.54 3.58 -21.53
CA GLU A 72 0.54 4.04 -20.15
C GLU A 72 -0.53 3.27 -19.36
N ILE A 73 -0.13 2.67 -18.25
CA ILE A 73 -0.96 1.76 -17.47
C ILE A 73 -1.02 2.18 -15.99
N TRP A 74 -2.17 1.93 -15.39
CA TRP A 74 -2.43 2.14 -13.97
C TRP A 74 -1.97 0.93 -13.16
N PHE A 75 -0.67 0.91 -12.82
CA PHE A 75 -0.05 -0.17 -12.04
C PHE A 75 0.47 0.38 -10.72
N ASN A 76 -0.42 0.52 -9.75
CA ASN A 76 -0.11 1.05 -8.42
C ASN A 76 -1.11 0.51 -7.39
N GLN A 77 -0.84 0.75 -6.10
CA GLN A 77 -1.64 0.22 -4.99
C GLN A 77 -2.28 1.34 -4.15
N VAL A 78 -2.55 2.51 -4.74
CA VAL A 78 -2.99 3.70 -3.98
C VAL A 78 -4.24 3.42 -3.14
N THR A 79 -5.27 2.79 -3.72
CA THR A 79 -6.54 2.56 -3.03
C THR A 79 -6.46 1.46 -1.96
N ALA A 80 -5.59 0.46 -2.16
CA ALA A 80 -5.40 -0.67 -1.27
C ALA A 80 -4.49 -0.34 -0.08
N ALA A 81 -3.55 0.58 -0.27
CA ALA A 81 -2.65 1.04 0.79
C ALA A 81 -3.16 2.30 1.50
N HIS A 82 -4.19 2.99 0.98
CA HIS A 82 -4.76 4.16 1.65
C HIS A 82 -5.38 3.81 3.00
N SER A 83 -5.23 4.70 3.99
CA SER A 83 -5.74 4.47 5.36
C SER A 83 -7.26 4.29 5.41
N SER A 84 -8.02 4.85 4.46
CA SER A 84 -9.47 4.65 4.41
C SER A 84 -9.88 3.19 4.30
N TYR A 85 -9.05 2.34 3.68
CA TYR A 85 -9.28 0.90 3.66
C TYR A 85 -9.44 0.31 5.08
N TYR A 86 -8.63 0.78 6.03
CA TYR A 86 -8.70 0.34 7.43
C TYR A 86 -9.80 1.03 8.22
N LYS A 87 -10.14 2.29 7.89
CA LYS A 87 -11.26 3.01 8.51
C LYS A 87 -12.60 2.34 8.21
N ASP A 88 -12.74 1.82 6.99
CA ASP A 88 -13.96 1.15 6.51
C ASP A 88 -14.09 -0.28 7.05
N MET A 89 -13.00 -0.90 7.50
CA MET A 89 -13.05 -2.19 8.16
C MET A 89 -13.69 -2.05 9.56
N SER A 90 -14.87 -2.64 9.72
CA SER A 90 -15.69 -2.67 10.95
C SER A 90 -15.02 -3.32 12.19
N ILE A 91 -13.78 -3.78 12.05
CA ILE A 91 -13.05 -4.52 13.08
C ILE A 91 -12.45 -3.59 14.16
N ASN A 92 -12.32 -2.27 13.91
CA ASN A 92 -11.69 -1.36 14.88
C ASN A 92 -12.37 0.02 14.98
N VAL A 93 -13.47 0.10 15.73
CA VAL A 93 -14.14 1.38 16.09
C VAL A 93 -13.16 2.36 16.78
N SER A 94 -12.13 1.87 17.46
CA SER A 94 -11.08 2.67 18.10
C SER A 94 -10.17 3.42 17.10
N ASN A 95 -10.10 2.98 15.85
CA ASN A 95 -9.13 3.51 14.88
C ASN A 95 -9.67 4.71 14.09
N GLN A 96 -10.96 5.04 14.19
CA GLN A 96 -11.57 6.15 13.43
C GLN A 96 -10.92 7.51 13.72
N HIS A 97 -10.29 7.66 14.90
CA HIS A 97 -9.64 8.90 15.32
C HIS A 97 -8.11 8.90 15.14
N LEU A 98 -7.53 7.81 14.62
CA LEU A 98 -6.10 7.80 14.34
C LEU A 98 -5.80 8.72 13.14
N PRO A 99 -4.73 9.53 13.22
CA PRO A 99 -4.18 10.21 12.05
C PRO A 99 -3.89 9.20 10.93
N ALA A 100 -4.09 9.61 9.67
CA ALA A 100 -3.96 8.75 8.50
C ALA A 100 -2.58 8.07 8.43
N ASN A 101 -1.52 8.82 8.74
CA ASN A 101 -0.15 8.35 8.78
C ASN A 101 0.21 7.41 9.95
N GLN A 102 -0.73 7.09 10.84
CA GLN A 102 -0.53 6.11 11.94
C GLN A 102 -1.15 4.75 11.64
N PHE A 103 -1.90 4.61 10.53
CA PHE A 103 -2.37 3.31 10.08
C PHE A 103 -1.22 2.43 9.59
N PRO A 104 -1.36 1.09 9.60
CA PRO A 104 -0.30 0.19 9.12
C PRO A 104 0.18 0.51 7.70
N LEU A 105 -0.74 0.95 6.84
CA LEU A 105 -0.44 1.54 5.54
C LEU A 105 -1.22 2.84 5.36
N HIS A 106 -0.61 3.77 4.64
CA HIS A 106 -1.28 4.96 4.13
C HIS A 106 -0.60 5.42 2.84
N THR A 107 -1.33 6.16 2.00
CA THR A 107 -0.77 6.76 0.78
C THR A 107 -1.13 8.22 0.68
N CYS A 108 -0.15 9.06 0.42
CA CYS A 108 -0.34 10.48 0.15
C CYS A 108 0.36 10.85 -1.17
N TYR A 109 0.28 12.10 -1.58
CA TYR A 109 1.06 12.60 -2.71
C TYR A 109 2.56 12.54 -2.41
N GLY A 110 3.39 12.47 -3.45
CA GLY A 110 4.85 12.32 -3.30
C GLY A 110 5.52 13.46 -2.54
N ASP A 111 4.89 14.64 -2.50
CA ASP A 111 5.30 15.80 -1.69
C ASP A 111 4.83 15.72 -0.22
N GLY A 112 3.98 14.76 0.12
CA GLY A 112 3.42 14.57 1.46
C GLY A 112 2.04 15.18 1.66
N GLU A 113 1.48 15.87 0.66
CA GLU A 113 0.08 16.33 0.72
C GLU A 113 -0.88 15.15 0.72
N GLU A 114 -1.92 15.19 1.54
CA GLU A 114 -2.91 14.11 1.63
C GLU A 114 -3.62 13.90 0.27
N ILE A 115 -3.85 12.63 -0.07
CA ILE A 115 -4.83 12.27 -1.10
C ILE A 115 -6.17 12.18 -0.37
N THR A 116 -7.20 12.88 -0.83
CA THR A 116 -8.46 12.91 -0.07
C THR A 116 -9.20 11.59 -0.17
N ASP A 117 -10.07 11.30 0.82
CA ASP A 117 -10.91 10.10 0.79
C ASP A 117 -11.80 10.10 -0.49
N GLU A 118 -12.27 11.27 -0.94
CA GLU A 118 -13.05 11.42 -2.17
C GLU A 118 -12.24 11.08 -3.44
N GLU A 119 -10.98 11.51 -3.53
CA GLU A 119 -10.11 11.16 -4.65
C GLU A 119 -9.87 9.64 -4.72
N VAL A 120 -9.68 9.01 -3.55
CA VAL A 120 -9.52 7.55 -3.46
C VAL A 120 -10.81 6.83 -3.87
N ASP A 121 -11.97 7.34 -3.47
CA ASP A 121 -13.28 6.76 -3.78
C ASP A 121 -13.65 6.91 -5.26
N GLU A 122 -13.23 7.99 -5.92
CA GLU A 122 -13.35 8.12 -7.38
C GLU A 122 -12.60 6.99 -8.10
N ILE A 123 -11.35 6.71 -7.67
CA ILE A 123 -10.54 5.62 -8.25
C ILE A 123 -11.17 4.25 -7.98
N ARG A 124 -11.67 4.01 -6.76
CA ARG A 124 -12.39 2.78 -6.42
C ARG A 124 -13.64 2.60 -7.29
N SER A 125 -14.40 3.67 -7.47
CA SER A 125 -15.63 3.68 -8.29
C SER A 125 -15.31 3.38 -9.76
N ALA A 126 -14.26 4.00 -10.31
CA ALA A 126 -13.78 3.70 -11.65
C ALA A 126 -13.30 2.24 -11.77
N THR A 127 -12.58 1.73 -10.77
CA THR A 127 -12.12 0.33 -10.74
C THR A 127 -13.30 -0.64 -10.75
N TRP A 128 -14.30 -0.41 -9.88
CA TRP A 128 -15.47 -1.27 -9.76
C TRP A 128 -16.36 -1.23 -11.00
N SER A 129 -16.54 -0.06 -11.60
CA SER A 129 -17.34 0.10 -12.83
C SER A 129 -16.74 -0.63 -14.04
N ASN A 130 -15.45 -0.95 -14.00
CA ASN A 130 -14.74 -1.70 -15.04
C ASN A 130 -14.39 -3.15 -14.61
N ALA A 131 -14.85 -3.58 -13.43
CA ALA A 131 -14.57 -4.91 -12.92
C ALA A 131 -15.52 -5.97 -13.51
N MET A 132 -15.00 -7.18 -13.68
CA MET A 132 -15.78 -8.36 -14.03
C MET A 132 -15.65 -9.42 -12.94
N SER A 133 -16.78 -9.93 -12.46
CA SER A 133 -16.79 -11.05 -11.53
C SER A 133 -16.70 -12.37 -12.28
N LEU A 134 -15.80 -13.26 -11.83
CA LEU A 134 -15.62 -14.60 -12.37
C LEU A 134 -16.00 -15.64 -11.31
N LYS A 135 -16.91 -16.56 -11.66
CA LYS A 135 -17.30 -17.68 -10.79
C LYS A 135 -16.51 -18.94 -11.17
N LEU A 136 -15.25 -18.99 -10.76
CA LEU A 136 -14.35 -20.11 -11.03
C LEU A 136 -14.93 -21.43 -10.49
N GLN A 137 -14.84 -22.49 -11.28
CA GLN A 137 -15.19 -23.86 -10.94
C GLN A 137 -13.93 -24.70 -10.67
N PRO A 138 -14.06 -25.85 -9.98
CA PRO A 138 -12.95 -26.78 -9.83
C PRO A 138 -12.36 -27.18 -11.18
N GLY A 139 -11.06 -26.92 -11.36
CA GLY A 139 -10.35 -27.20 -12.61
C GLY A 139 -10.15 -25.99 -13.53
N ASP A 140 -10.81 -24.86 -13.27
CA ASP A 140 -10.56 -23.62 -14.02
C ASP A 140 -9.17 -23.05 -13.74
N VAL A 141 -8.56 -22.47 -14.77
CA VAL A 141 -7.28 -21.75 -14.67
C VAL A 141 -7.50 -20.32 -15.17
N LEU A 142 -7.22 -19.35 -14.32
CA LEU A 142 -7.22 -17.93 -14.67
C LEU A 142 -5.77 -17.48 -14.92
N SER A 143 -5.50 -16.95 -16.11
CA SER A 143 -4.23 -16.32 -16.44
C SER A 143 -4.48 -14.85 -16.76
N LEU A 144 -3.66 -13.98 -16.18
CA LEU A 144 -3.81 -12.52 -16.29
C LEU A 144 -2.45 -11.90 -16.60
N ASP A 145 -2.45 -10.85 -17.40
CA ASP A 145 -1.32 -9.94 -17.47
C ASP A 145 -1.36 -9.03 -16.24
N ASN A 146 -0.46 -9.25 -15.28
CA ASN A 146 -0.44 -8.53 -14.01
C ASN A 146 -0.23 -7.01 -14.19
N LEU A 147 0.33 -6.56 -15.32
CA LEU A 147 0.52 -5.14 -15.59
C LEU A 147 -0.77 -4.46 -16.07
N LEU A 148 -1.67 -5.21 -16.71
CA LEU A 148 -2.91 -4.69 -17.29
C LEU A 148 -4.15 -4.97 -16.44
N ALA A 149 -4.12 -6.02 -15.62
CA ALA A 149 -5.27 -6.47 -14.85
C ALA A 149 -5.05 -6.26 -13.34
N LEU A 150 -5.94 -5.46 -12.74
CA LEU A 150 -6.18 -5.50 -11.29
C LEU A 150 -7.04 -6.72 -10.96
N HIS A 151 -6.79 -7.35 -9.80
CA HIS A 151 -7.58 -8.48 -9.33
C HIS A 151 -7.84 -8.37 -7.84
N SER A 152 -8.99 -8.88 -7.41
CA SER A 152 -9.42 -8.91 -6.02
C SER A 152 -10.33 -10.12 -5.77
N ARG A 153 -10.76 -10.32 -4.52
CA ARG A 153 -11.79 -11.32 -4.17
C ARG A 153 -12.98 -10.62 -3.54
N MET A 154 -14.17 -11.16 -3.76
CA MET A 154 -15.35 -10.83 -2.97
C MET A 154 -15.37 -11.72 -1.72
N SER A 155 -15.67 -11.15 -0.56
CA SER A 155 -15.89 -11.87 0.71
C SER A 155 -17.36 -12.20 0.92
#